data_AF-A0A9N8HGE5-F1
#
_entry.id   AF-A0A9N8HGE5-F1
#
_cell.length_a   1.000
_cell.length_b   1.000
_cell.length_c   1.000
_cell.angle_alpha   90.00
_cell.angle_beta   90.00
_cell.angle_gamma   90.00
#
_symmetry.space_group_name_H-M   'P 1'
#
loop_
_entity.id
_entity.type
_entity.pdbx_description
1 polymer ?
#
loop_
_entity_poly.entity_id
_entity_poly.type
_entity_poly.pdbx_seq_one_letter_code
_entity_poly.pdbx_strand_id
1 'polypeptide(L)'
;MMATQQPTTHAGALWGGLKGAGKKASIAGQKAKLGGEMLLLDQKIKNRKQNFGIGLYDHLANIADGDAMFIIDNPALENIRGLFVTTYKDNKALHQKVKGHQLKLAQVAEERRCVQSRHGGKLSFDVPADTVGERIMNAPKLARIAGQETKVKTAKAVVEREMTANKQNFGLALYAHLVELELCDHWVPEDKDVRFHYEECRRDIARFEIIKDEKGEDIDVLGNEN
;
A
#
# COMPACT_ATOMS: atom_id res chain seq x y z
N MET A 1 16.35 -40.54 73.37
CA MET A 1 17.07 -40.28 72.11
C MET A 1 16.20 -39.36 71.28
N MET A 2 16.57 -38.08 71.18
CA MET A 2 15.81 -37.06 70.44
C MET A 2 16.12 -37.15 68.96
N ALA A 3 15.09 -37.28 68.12
CA ALA A 3 15.19 -37.23 66.67
C ALA A 3 15.29 -35.77 66.22
N THR A 4 16.47 -35.37 65.74
CA THR A 4 16.71 -34.10 65.07
C THR A 4 16.03 -34.11 63.70
N GLN A 5 14.96 -33.33 63.53
CA GLN A 5 14.41 -32.98 62.22
C GLN A 5 15.43 -32.10 61.48
N GLN A 6 15.88 -32.54 60.30
CA GLN A 6 16.67 -31.71 59.39
C GLN A 6 15.77 -30.63 58.75
N PRO A 7 16.23 -29.37 58.66
CA PRO A 7 15.47 -28.31 58.04
C PRO A 7 15.52 -28.45 56.51
N THR A 8 14.34 -28.51 55.89
CA THR A 8 14.18 -28.51 54.43
C THR A 8 14.73 -27.21 53.83
N THR A 9 15.72 -27.34 52.95
CA THR A 9 16.43 -26.26 52.26
C THR A 9 15.55 -25.60 51.19
N HIS A 10 14.67 -24.68 51.60
CA HIS A 10 13.83 -23.88 50.69
C HIS A 10 14.61 -22.91 49.78
N ALA A 11 15.87 -22.59 50.10
CA ALA A 11 16.66 -21.62 49.35
C ALA A 11 17.11 -22.13 47.96
N GLY A 12 17.42 -23.42 47.81
CA GLY A 12 17.88 -23.98 46.53
C GLY A 12 16.80 -24.00 45.45
N ALA A 13 15.55 -24.21 45.84
CA ALA A 13 14.39 -24.22 44.93
C ALA A 13 14.08 -22.81 44.39
N LEU A 14 14.26 -21.77 45.20
CA LEU A 14 14.00 -20.39 44.81
C LEU A 14 14.99 -19.91 43.73
N TRP A 15 16.29 -20.17 43.92
CA TRP A 15 17.34 -19.77 42.96
C TRP A 15 17.32 -20.60 41.66
N GLY A 16 16.93 -21.88 41.74
CA GLY A 16 16.68 -22.71 40.57
C GLY A 16 15.47 -22.24 39.76
N GLY A 17 14.38 -21.87 40.44
CA GLY A 17 13.18 -21.30 39.82
C GLY A 17 13.44 -19.95 39.14
N LEU A 18 14.26 -19.08 39.76
CA LEU A 18 14.61 -17.78 39.20
C LEU A 18 15.47 -17.89 37.91
N LYS A 19 16.44 -18.82 37.89
CA LYS A 19 17.25 -19.11 36.69
C LYS A 19 16.42 -19.75 35.57
N GLY A 20 15.49 -20.63 35.91
CA GLY A 20 14.55 -21.22 34.95
C GLY A 20 13.58 -20.19 34.36
N ALA A 21 13.07 -19.28 35.19
CA ALA A 21 12.19 -18.18 34.76
C ALA A 21 12.90 -17.20 33.82
N GLY A 22 14.18 -16.86 34.09
CA GLY A 22 14.99 -16.00 33.22
C GLY A 22 15.26 -16.61 31.83
N LYS A 23 15.58 -17.91 31.77
CA LYS A 23 15.75 -18.62 30.48
C LYS A 23 14.45 -18.70 29.69
N LYS A 24 13.33 -19.02 30.35
CA LYS A 24 12.00 -19.05 29.72
C LYS A 24 11.58 -17.68 29.20
N ALA A 25 11.85 -16.61 29.95
CA ALA A 25 11.59 -15.24 29.52
C ALA A 25 12.46 -14.84 28.31
N SER A 26 13.74 -15.25 28.29
CA SER A 26 14.64 -15.01 27.15
C SER A 26 14.17 -15.73 25.88
N ILE A 27 13.80 -17.01 25.99
CA ILE A 27 13.30 -17.80 24.84
C ILE A 27 11.98 -17.22 24.33
N ALA A 28 11.06 -16.85 25.22
CA ALA A 28 9.81 -16.21 24.85
C ALA A 28 10.04 -14.87 24.12
N GLY A 29 11.01 -14.06 24.58
CA GLY A 29 11.40 -12.82 23.92
C GLY A 29 11.98 -13.03 22.52
N GLN A 30 12.83 -14.05 22.35
CA GLN A 30 13.39 -14.41 21.04
C GLN A 30 12.32 -14.92 20.07
N LYS A 31 11.41 -15.78 20.54
CA LYS A 31 10.25 -16.23 19.73
C LYS A 31 9.35 -15.08 19.33
N ALA A 32 9.07 -14.14 20.25
CA ALA A 32 8.28 -12.95 19.94
C ALA A 32 8.95 -12.07 18.89
N LYS A 33 10.28 -11.91 18.96
CA LYS A 33 11.06 -11.19 17.95
C LYS A 33 10.97 -11.86 16.58
N LEU A 34 11.23 -13.16 16.49
CA LEU A 34 11.16 -13.91 15.23
C LEU A 34 9.74 -13.90 14.64
N GLY A 35 8.71 -14.06 15.48
CA GLY A 35 7.32 -13.92 15.06
C GLY A 35 7.00 -12.53 14.51
N GLY A 36 7.52 -11.47 15.14
CA GLY A 36 7.43 -10.11 14.61
C GLY A 36 8.10 -9.94 13.25
N GLU A 37 9.28 -10.55 13.05
CA GLU A 37 9.98 -10.54 11.76
C GLU A 37 9.22 -11.30 10.67
N MET A 38 8.58 -12.43 11.00
CA MET A 38 7.71 -13.16 10.06
C MET A 38 6.50 -12.33 9.63
N LEU A 39 5.85 -11.62 10.54
CA LEU A 39 4.73 -10.72 10.19
C LEU A 39 5.18 -9.59 9.26
N LEU A 40 6.39 -9.06 9.44
CA LEU A 40 6.96 -8.07 8.52
C LEU A 40 7.24 -8.68 7.14
N LEU A 41 7.65 -9.94 7.05
CA LEU A 41 7.82 -10.66 5.78
C LEU A 41 6.48 -10.88 5.08
N ASP A 42 5.44 -11.27 5.80
CA ASP A 42 4.08 -11.39 5.25
C ASP A 42 3.59 -10.07 4.66
N GLN A 43 3.86 -8.96 5.36
CA GLN A 43 3.55 -7.63 4.84
C GLN A 43 4.37 -7.29 3.60
N LYS A 44 5.66 -7.67 3.54
CA LYS A 44 6.50 -7.48 2.33
C LYS A 44 5.98 -8.29 1.14
N ILE A 45 5.59 -9.55 1.35
CA ILE A 45 4.99 -10.40 0.31
C ILE A 45 3.71 -9.74 -0.21
N LYS A 46 2.82 -9.31 0.68
CA LYS A 46 1.59 -8.62 0.31
C LYS A 46 1.88 -7.35 -0.49
N ASN A 47 2.77 -6.50 0.01
CA ASN A 47 3.16 -5.26 -0.67
C ASN A 47 3.77 -5.54 -2.06
N ARG A 48 4.53 -6.62 -2.21
CA ARG A 48 5.12 -7.00 -3.50
C ARG A 48 4.06 -7.38 -4.53
N LYS A 49 3.06 -8.18 -4.13
CA LYS A 49 1.90 -8.54 -4.97
C LYS A 49 1.09 -7.30 -5.37
N GLN A 50 0.88 -6.39 -4.43
CA GLN A 50 0.20 -5.10 -4.68
C GLN A 50 0.97 -4.23 -5.69
N ASN A 51 2.29 -4.10 -5.53
CA ASN A 51 3.13 -3.33 -6.45
C ASN A 51 3.21 -3.96 -7.85
N PHE A 52 3.23 -5.30 -7.93
CA PHE A 52 3.09 -6.02 -9.20
C PHE A 52 1.79 -5.62 -9.92
N GLY A 53 0.67 -5.60 -9.20
CA GLY A 53 -0.62 -5.13 -9.75
C GLY A 53 -0.59 -3.72 -10.29
N ILE A 54 0.02 -2.79 -9.54
CA ILE A 54 0.16 -1.40 -10.01
C ILE A 54 0.95 -1.34 -11.32
N GLY A 55 2.14 -1.93 -11.35
CA GLY A 55 3.02 -1.86 -12.51
C GLY A 55 2.39 -2.49 -13.75
N LEU A 56 1.84 -3.69 -13.61
CA LEU A 56 1.21 -4.39 -14.71
C LEU A 56 -0.10 -3.70 -15.17
N TYR A 57 -0.92 -3.23 -14.23
CA TYR A 57 -2.12 -2.47 -14.58
C TYR A 57 -1.77 -1.21 -15.37
N ASP A 58 -0.77 -0.43 -14.93
CA ASP A 58 -0.38 0.80 -15.60
C ASP A 58 0.15 0.54 -17.01
N HIS A 59 0.92 -0.53 -17.19
CA HIS A 59 1.37 -0.99 -18.50
C HIS A 59 0.18 -1.33 -19.42
N LEU A 60 -0.72 -2.21 -18.97
CA LEU A 60 -1.88 -2.65 -19.75
C LEU A 60 -2.86 -1.50 -20.05
N ALA A 61 -3.09 -0.61 -19.07
CA ALA A 61 -3.97 0.53 -19.21
C ALA A 61 -3.43 1.55 -20.22
N ASN A 62 -2.11 1.77 -20.27
CA ASN A 62 -1.50 2.64 -21.27
C ASN A 62 -1.73 2.11 -22.69
N ILE A 63 -1.65 0.78 -22.89
CA ILE A 63 -1.92 0.16 -24.19
C ILE A 63 -3.41 0.28 -24.52
N ALA A 64 -4.30 -0.05 -23.58
CA ALA A 64 -5.74 0.03 -23.75
C ALA A 64 -6.25 1.45 -24.04
N ASP A 65 -5.59 2.49 -23.50
CA ASP A 65 -5.91 3.89 -23.78
C ASP A 65 -5.48 4.32 -25.19
N GLY A 66 -4.50 3.64 -25.79
CA GLY A 66 -4.06 3.85 -27.17
C GLY A 66 -4.82 3.01 -28.20
N ASP A 67 -5.29 1.83 -27.82
CA ASP A 67 -6.04 0.90 -28.68
C ASP A 67 -7.22 0.27 -27.93
N ALA A 68 -8.43 0.66 -28.32
CA ALA A 68 -9.66 0.12 -27.73
C ALA A 68 -9.88 -1.38 -28.01
N MET A 69 -9.31 -1.91 -29.10
CA MET A 69 -9.42 -3.34 -29.45
C MET A 69 -8.51 -4.22 -28.61
N PHE A 70 -7.49 -3.64 -27.96
CA PHE A 70 -6.58 -4.35 -27.05
C PHE A 70 -7.32 -5.18 -26.00
N ILE A 71 -8.39 -4.63 -25.42
CA ILE A 71 -9.14 -5.31 -24.36
C ILE A 71 -9.86 -6.57 -24.88
N ILE A 72 -10.28 -6.55 -26.15
CA ILE A 72 -11.14 -7.58 -26.75
C ILE A 72 -10.30 -8.69 -27.35
N ASP A 73 -9.29 -8.32 -28.15
CA ASP A 73 -8.61 -9.25 -29.05
C ASP A 73 -7.19 -9.60 -28.60
N ASN A 74 -6.64 -8.95 -27.57
CA ASN A 74 -5.26 -9.20 -27.21
C ASN A 74 -5.11 -10.56 -26.46
N PRO A 75 -4.25 -11.47 -26.95
CA PRO A 75 -3.99 -12.76 -26.32
C PRO A 75 -3.30 -12.64 -24.95
N ALA A 76 -2.54 -11.56 -24.70
CA ALA A 76 -1.93 -11.29 -23.39
C ALA A 76 -2.96 -11.17 -22.27
N LEU A 77 -4.22 -10.85 -22.61
CA LEU A 77 -5.31 -10.74 -21.66
C LEU A 77 -6.13 -12.01 -21.52
N GLU A 78 -5.95 -13.06 -22.32
CA GLU A 78 -6.89 -14.19 -22.42
C GLU A 78 -7.35 -14.73 -21.06
N ASN A 79 -6.40 -15.01 -20.16
CA ASN A 79 -6.70 -15.54 -18.83
C ASN A 79 -6.92 -14.46 -17.75
N ILE A 80 -6.59 -13.21 -18.03
CA ILE A 80 -6.59 -12.12 -17.03
C ILE A 80 -7.62 -11.02 -17.34
N ARG A 81 -8.33 -11.15 -18.47
CA ARG A 81 -9.24 -10.15 -19.04
C ARG A 81 -10.33 -9.75 -18.05
N GLY A 82 -10.95 -10.73 -17.39
CA GLY A 82 -12.03 -10.47 -16.43
C GLY A 82 -11.58 -9.55 -15.29
N LEU A 83 -10.44 -9.86 -14.68
CA LEU A 83 -9.84 -9.04 -13.62
C LEU A 83 -9.45 -7.65 -14.15
N PHE A 84 -8.75 -7.60 -15.30
CA PHE A 84 -8.28 -6.35 -15.87
C PHE A 84 -9.43 -5.43 -16.26
N VAL A 85 -10.44 -5.92 -16.98
CA VAL A 85 -11.59 -5.13 -17.44
C VAL A 85 -12.36 -4.51 -16.27
N THR A 86 -12.54 -5.28 -15.20
CA THR A 86 -13.23 -4.81 -13.99
C THR A 86 -12.48 -3.64 -13.37
N THR A 87 -11.19 -3.84 -13.07
CA THR A 87 -10.33 -2.78 -12.50
C THR A 87 -10.18 -1.59 -13.45
N TYR A 88 -10.11 -1.83 -14.76
CA TYR A 88 -9.97 -0.79 -15.77
C TYR A 88 -11.19 0.13 -15.79
N LYS A 89 -12.41 -0.44 -15.79
CA LYS A 89 -13.65 0.34 -15.76
C LYS A 89 -13.77 1.18 -14.49
N ASP A 90 -13.49 0.60 -13.34
CA ASP A 90 -13.55 1.29 -12.05
C ASP A 90 -12.57 2.47 -12.01
N ASN A 91 -11.32 2.24 -12.40
CA ASN A 91 -10.31 3.29 -12.46
C ASN A 91 -10.59 4.34 -13.53
N LYS A 92 -11.21 4.00 -14.66
CA LYS A 92 -11.62 4.98 -15.67
C LYS A 92 -12.69 5.93 -15.11
N ALA A 93 -13.65 5.42 -14.35
CA ALA A 93 -14.65 6.22 -13.67
C ALA A 93 -14.02 7.14 -12.59
N LEU A 94 -13.08 6.63 -11.81
CA LEU A 94 -12.34 7.43 -10.82
C LEU A 94 -11.46 8.50 -11.50
N HIS A 95 -10.82 8.20 -12.62
CA HIS A 95 -10.07 9.19 -13.42
C HIS A 95 -10.96 10.36 -13.87
N GLN A 96 -12.22 10.09 -14.25
CA GLN A 96 -13.16 11.17 -14.58
C GLN A 96 -13.46 12.05 -13.36
N LYS A 97 -13.62 11.45 -12.16
CA LYS A 97 -13.78 12.22 -10.91
C LYS A 97 -12.54 13.07 -10.61
N VAL A 98 -11.33 12.54 -10.79
CA VAL A 98 -10.07 13.29 -10.63
C VAL A 98 -10.03 14.48 -11.58
N LYS A 99 -10.37 14.28 -12.88
CA LYS A 99 -10.45 15.38 -13.86
C LYS A 99 -11.46 16.44 -13.40
N GLY A 100 -12.63 16.04 -12.89
CA GLY A 100 -13.61 16.96 -12.32
C GLY A 100 -13.07 17.78 -11.13
N HIS A 101 -12.32 17.16 -10.22
CA HIS A 101 -11.66 17.88 -9.13
C HIS A 101 -10.55 18.81 -9.63
N GLN A 102 -9.80 18.41 -10.66
CA GLN A 102 -8.77 19.25 -11.28
C GLN A 102 -9.37 20.53 -11.89
N LEU A 103 -10.52 20.41 -12.58
CA LEU A 103 -11.24 21.57 -13.11
C LEU A 103 -11.72 22.50 -11.99
N LYS A 104 -12.23 21.95 -10.88
CA LYS A 104 -12.61 22.76 -9.70
C LYS A 104 -11.41 23.46 -9.07
N LEU A 105 -10.24 22.83 -9.00
CA LEU A 105 -9.02 23.48 -8.53
C LEU A 105 -8.61 24.63 -9.42
N ALA A 106 -8.72 24.48 -10.75
CA ALA A 106 -8.45 25.57 -11.68
C ALA A 106 -9.41 26.75 -11.48
N GLN A 107 -10.70 26.48 -11.25
CA GLN A 107 -11.69 27.51 -10.94
C GLN A 107 -11.38 28.25 -9.62
N VAL A 108 -11.05 27.52 -8.56
CA VAL A 108 -10.67 28.12 -7.26
C VAL A 108 -9.39 28.94 -7.37
N ALA A 109 -8.42 28.49 -8.18
CA ALA A 109 -7.19 29.24 -8.44
C ALA A 109 -7.47 30.55 -9.19
N GLU A 110 -8.39 30.53 -10.16
CA GLU A 110 -8.82 31.72 -10.87
C GLU A 110 -9.57 32.69 -9.93
N GLU A 111 -10.49 32.20 -9.08
CA GLU A 111 -11.14 33.00 -8.05
C GLU A 111 -10.14 33.67 -7.11
N ARG A 112 -9.09 32.93 -6.71
CA ARG A 112 -8.00 33.46 -5.89
C ARG A 112 -7.29 34.62 -6.60
N ARG A 113 -6.97 34.45 -7.89
CA ARG A 113 -6.35 35.49 -8.71
C ARG A 113 -7.23 36.73 -8.78
N CYS A 114 -8.53 36.57 -9.01
CA CYS A 114 -9.49 37.67 -9.04
C CYS A 114 -9.56 38.44 -7.70
N VAL A 115 -9.54 37.76 -6.55
CA VAL A 115 -9.55 38.42 -5.23
C VAL A 115 -8.23 39.13 -4.91
N GLN A 116 -7.11 38.63 -5.44
CA GLN A 116 -5.79 39.23 -5.26
C GLN A 116 -5.56 40.43 -6.21
N SER A 117 -6.30 40.49 -7.32
CA SER A 117 -6.31 41.61 -8.25
C SER A 117 -7.09 42.79 -7.69
N ARG A 118 -6.48 43.99 -7.72
CA ARG A 118 -7.10 45.25 -7.30
C ARG A 118 -8.38 45.60 -8.07
N HIS A 119 -8.54 45.04 -9.27
CA HIS A 119 -9.70 45.27 -10.15
C HIS A 119 -10.63 44.06 -10.26
N GLY A 120 -10.48 43.04 -9.40
CA GLY A 120 -11.32 41.86 -9.45
C GLY A 120 -11.11 41.01 -10.72
N GLY A 121 -9.92 41.09 -11.35
CA GLY A 121 -9.62 40.36 -12.58
C GLY A 121 -10.21 40.97 -13.87
N LYS A 122 -10.74 42.21 -13.82
CA LYS A 122 -11.34 42.88 -15.00
C LYS A 122 -10.34 43.48 -16.00
N LEU A 123 -9.09 43.66 -15.60
CA LEU A 123 -8.01 44.16 -16.46
C LEU A 123 -7.15 42.98 -16.93
N SER A 124 -6.60 43.08 -18.14
CA SER A 124 -5.76 42.04 -18.74
C SER A 124 -4.38 41.88 -18.07
N PHE A 125 -4.03 42.75 -17.12
CA PHE A 125 -2.79 42.72 -16.36
C PHE A 125 -3.07 42.70 -14.85
N ASP A 126 -2.35 41.88 -14.11
CA ASP A 126 -2.51 41.72 -12.66
C ASP A 126 -1.86 42.90 -11.92
N VAL A 127 -2.67 43.68 -11.20
CA VAL A 127 -2.23 44.71 -10.26
C VAL A 127 -2.47 44.18 -8.84
N PRO A 128 -1.42 43.88 -8.05
CA PRO A 128 -1.57 43.41 -6.68
C PRO A 128 -2.29 44.42 -5.78
N ALA A 129 -2.97 43.93 -4.74
CA ALA A 129 -3.47 44.77 -3.65
C ALA A 129 -2.31 45.29 -2.78
N ASP A 130 -1.96 46.56 -2.94
CA ASP A 130 -0.79 47.17 -2.29
C ASP A 130 -1.09 47.79 -0.91
N THR A 131 -2.36 48.10 -0.60
CA THR A 131 -2.67 48.73 0.70
C THR A 131 -2.98 47.72 1.80
N VAL A 132 -2.56 48.01 3.03
CA VAL A 132 -2.86 47.19 4.22
C VAL A 132 -4.38 47.06 4.43
N GLY A 133 -5.15 48.11 4.14
CA GLY A 133 -6.61 48.09 4.22
C GLY A 133 -7.28 47.12 3.24
N GLU A 134 -6.86 47.11 1.97
CA GLU A 134 -7.35 46.15 0.97
C GLU A 134 -7.02 44.70 1.37
N ARG A 135 -5.83 44.48 1.94
CA ARG A 135 -5.43 43.15 2.43
C ARG A 135 -6.32 42.66 3.58
N ILE A 136 -6.64 43.53 4.54
CA ILE A 136 -7.55 43.20 5.65
C ILE A 136 -8.96 42.90 5.13
N MET A 137 -9.49 43.71 4.20
CA MET A 137 -10.82 43.49 3.62
C MET A 137 -10.92 42.20 2.80
N ASN A 138 -9.83 41.79 2.15
CA ASN A 138 -9.77 40.56 1.35
C ASN A 138 -9.40 39.32 2.17
N ALA A 139 -8.85 39.47 3.39
CA ALA A 139 -8.41 38.35 4.23
C ALA A 139 -9.52 37.30 4.47
N PRO A 140 -10.78 37.65 4.80
CA PRO A 140 -11.85 36.66 4.95
C PRO A 140 -12.16 35.90 3.65
N LYS A 141 -12.12 36.59 2.50
CA LYS A 141 -12.35 35.97 1.18
C LYS A 141 -11.22 35.00 0.83
N LEU A 142 -9.97 35.38 1.08
CA LEU A 142 -8.80 34.53 0.87
C LEU A 142 -8.82 33.30 1.80
N ALA A 143 -9.19 33.48 3.07
CA ALA A 143 -9.35 32.37 4.00
C ALA A 143 -10.42 31.37 3.53
N ARG A 144 -11.56 31.85 3.03
CA ARG A 144 -12.61 31.01 2.44
C ARG A 144 -12.10 30.23 1.22
N ILE A 145 -11.41 30.91 0.30
CA ILE A 145 -10.83 30.29 -0.91
C ILE A 145 -9.80 29.22 -0.54
N ALA A 146 -8.92 29.50 0.43
CA ALA A 146 -7.94 28.52 0.91
C ALA A 146 -8.61 27.28 1.53
N GLY A 147 -9.71 27.47 2.27
CA GLY A 147 -10.52 26.37 2.79
C GLY A 147 -11.16 25.52 1.68
N GLN A 148 -11.68 26.17 0.63
CA GLN A 148 -12.22 25.48 -0.54
C GLN A 148 -11.13 24.71 -1.31
N GLU A 149 -9.98 25.32 -1.55
CA GLU A 149 -8.83 24.68 -2.20
C GLU A 149 -8.39 23.43 -1.44
N THR A 150 -8.25 23.54 -0.12
CA THR A 150 -7.90 22.42 0.77
C THR A 150 -8.95 21.30 0.67
N LYS A 151 -10.25 21.64 0.71
CA LYS A 151 -11.33 20.66 0.58
C LYS A 151 -11.26 19.91 -0.75
N VAL A 152 -11.04 20.61 -1.86
CA VAL A 152 -10.98 19.99 -3.19
C VAL A 152 -9.70 19.15 -3.34
N LYS A 153 -8.55 19.61 -2.84
CA LYS A 153 -7.29 18.83 -2.82
C LYS A 153 -7.44 17.55 -2.03
N THR A 154 -8.05 17.61 -0.84
CA THR A 154 -8.31 16.43 -0.02
C THR A 154 -9.23 15.45 -0.74
N ALA A 155 -10.33 15.93 -1.34
CA ALA A 155 -11.22 15.07 -2.12
C ALA A 155 -10.51 14.40 -3.31
N LYS A 156 -9.69 15.15 -4.05
CA LYS A 156 -8.86 14.61 -5.13
C LYS A 156 -7.92 13.51 -4.63
N ALA A 157 -7.20 13.77 -3.53
CA ALA A 157 -6.26 12.82 -2.95
C ALA A 157 -6.95 11.54 -2.44
N VAL A 158 -8.19 11.63 -1.94
CA VAL A 158 -8.98 10.45 -1.57
C VAL A 158 -9.28 9.59 -2.79
N VAL A 159 -9.69 10.20 -3.90
CA VAL A 159 -9.97 9.46 -5.15
C VAL A 159 -8.69 8.83 -5.73
N GLU A 160 -7.56 9.55 -5.72
CA GLU A 160 -6.27 9.01 -6.17
C GLU A 160 -5.80 7.82 -5.32
N ARG A 161 -6.05 7.87 -4.01
CA ARG A 161 -5.82 6.73 -3.10
C ARG A 161 -6.71 5.55 -3.42
N GLU A 162 -7.99 5.78 -3.71
CA GLU A 162 -8.94 4.73 -4.10
C GLU A 162 -8.50 4.05 -5.41
N MET A 163 -8.05 4.82 -6.40
CA MET A 163 -7.48 4.27 -7.64
C MET A 163 -6.26 3.40 -7.37
N THR A 164 -5.37 3.88 -6.50
CA THR A 164 -4.17 3.10 -6.12
C THR A 164 -4.58 1.81 -5.42
N ALA A 165 -5.55 1.85 -4.50
CA ALA A 165 -6.07 0.66 -3.82
C ALA A 165 -6.68 -0.35 -4.80
N ASN A 166 -7.42 0.11 -5.81
CA ASN A 166 -7.96 -0.76 -6.87
C ASN A 166 -6.85 -1.49 -7.64
N LYS A 167 -5.78 -0.78 -8.01
CA LYS A 167 -4.62 -1.38 -8.69
C LYS A 167 -3.89 -2.39 -7.79
N GLN A 168 -3.76 -2.09 -6.50
CA GLN A 168 -3.16 -2.99 -5.52
C GLN A 168 -3.98 -4.27 -5.34
N ASN A 169 -5.31 -4.14 -5.24
CA ASN A 169 -6.23 -5.27 -5.12
C ASN A 169 -6.24 -6.13 -6.39
N PHE A 170 -6.17 -5.49 -7.56
CA PHE A 170 -5.94 -6.17 -8.83
C PHE A 170 -4.68 -7.04 -8.78
N GLY A 171 -3.56 -6.50 -8.29
CA GLY A 171 -2.32 -7.28 -8.15
C GLY A 171 -2.42 -8.48 -7.21
N LEU A 172 -3.13 -8.34 -6.10
CA LEU A 172 -3.36 -9.44 -5.16
C LEU A 172 -4.18 -10.57 -5.80
N ALA A 173 -5.29 -10.23 -6.45
CA ALA A 173 -6.15 -11.19 -7.12
C ALA A 173 -5.45 -11.83 -8.33
N LEU A 174 -4.78 -11.01 -9.14
CA LEU A 174 -4.08 -11.45 -10.33
C LEU A 174 -2.93 -12.39 -10.00
N TYR A 175 -2.08 -12.04 -9.03
CA TYR A 175 -0.96 -12.91 -8.67
C TYR A 175 -1.46 -14.28 -8.19
N ALA A 176 -2.50 -14.31 -7.35
CA ALA A 176 -3.09 -15.57 -6.90
C ALA A 176 -3.62 -16.40 -8.07
N HIS A 177 -4.31 -15.76 -9.02
CA HIS A 177 -4.84 -16.42 -10.20
C HIS A 177 -3.74 -16.96 -11.13
N LEU A 178 -2.66 -16.20 -11.36
CA LEU A 178 -1.53 -16.64 -12.18
C LEU A 178 -0.81 -17.85 -11.57
N VAL A 179 -0.67 -17.88 -10.25
CA VAL A 179 -0.11 -19.05 -9.55
C VAL A 179 -1.01 -20.27 -9.70
N GLU A 180 -2.34 -20.10 -9.61
CA GLU A 180 -3.29 -21.19 -9.81
C GLU A 180 -3.21 -21.77 -11.24
N LEU A 181 -3.14 -20.91 -12.26
CA LEU A 181 -2.96 -21.32 -13.65
C LEU A 181 -1.63 -22.05 -13.89
N GLU A 182 -0.55 -21.59 -13.25
CA GLU A 182 0.75 -22.26 -13.33
C GLU A 182 0.69 -23.66 -12.67
N LEU A 183 0.00 -23.79 -11.53
CA LEU A 183 -0.08 -25.06 -10.80
C LEU A 183 -1.01 -26.09 -11.48
N CYS A 184 -2.15 -25.64 -12.00
CA CYS A 184 -3.16 -26.53 -12.58
C CYS A 184 -2.86 -26.86 -14.05
N ASP A 185 -2.54 -25.84 -14.84
CA ASP A 185 -2.49 -25.94 -16.30
C ASP A 185 -1.07 -25.78 -16.86
N HIS A 186 -0.05 -25.60 -15.98
CA HIS A 186 1.33 -25.28 -16.37
C HIS A 186 1.41 -24.04 -17.28
N TRP A 187 0.41 -23.17 -17.16
CA TRP A 187 0.27 -22.02 -18.02
C TRP A 187 1.20 -20.90 -17.57
N VAL A 188 1.78 -20.21 -18.56
CA VAL A 188 2.67 -19.06 -18.36
C VAL A 188 2.25 -17.95 -19.33
N PRO A 189 2.29 -16.67 -18.94
CA PRO A 189 1.99 -15.58 -19.86
C PRO A 189 2.87 -15.62 -21.11
N GLU A 190 2.25 -15.59 -22.29
CA GLU A 190 2.98 -15.54 -23.57
C GLU A 190 3.59 -14.16 -23.82
N ASP A 191 2.90 -13.11 -23.38
CA ASP A 191 3.38 -11.75 -23.47
C ASP A 191 4.63 -11.55 -22.61
N LYS A 192 5.69 -11.02 -23.25
CA LYS A 192 7.01 -10.89 -22.63
C LYS A 192 7.01 -9.93 -21.45
N ASP A 193 6.24 -8.86 -21.51
CA ASP A 193 6.20 -7.84 -20.46
C ASP A 193 5.39 -8.35 -19.27
N VAL A 194 4.22 -8.96 -19.53
CA VAL A 194 3.42 -9.62 -18.49
C VAL A 194 4.23 -10.71 -17.80
N ARG A 195 4.91 -11.55 -18.59
CA ARG A 195 5.77 -12.62 -18.08
C ARG A 195 6.94 -12.09 -17.27
N PHE A 196 7.63 -11.05 -17.75
CA PHE A 196 8.73 -10.43 -17.03
C PHE A 196 8.30 -9.94 -15.65
N HIS A 197 7.19 -9.19 -15.58
CA HIS A 197 6.65 -8.68 -14.32
C HIS A 197 6.20 -9.80 -13.38
N TYR A 198 5.57 -10.85 -13.91
CA TYR A 198 5.15 -11.99 -13.12
C TYR A 198 6.34 -12.77 -12.55
N GLU A 199 7.32 -13.13 -13.38
CA GLU A 199 8.51 -13.87 -12.95
C GLU A 199 9.35 -13.07 -11.95
N GLU A 200 9.47 -11.75 -12.13
CA GLU A 200 10.13 -10.87 -11.17
C GLU A 200 9.42 -10.90 -9.81
N CYS A 201 8.09 -10.70 -9.80
CA CYS A 201 7.29 -10.77 -8.58
C CYS A 201 7.43 -12.14 -7.89
N ARG A 202 7.38 -13.22 -8.67
CA ARG A 202 7.50 -14.60 -8.19
C ARG A 202 8.86 -14.86 -7.54
N ARG A 203 9.95 -14.42 -8.17
CA ARG A 203 11.31 -14.56 -7.59
C ARG A 203 11.43 -13.82 -6.26
N ASP A 204 10.89 -12.62 -6.17
CA ASP A 204 10.94 -11.83 -4.93
C ASP A 204 10.13 -12.48 -3.81
N ILE A 205 8.95 -12.99 -4.13
CA ILE A 205 8.08 -13.69 -3.16
C ILE A 205 8.74 -14.97 -2.69
N ALA A 206 9.29 -15.79 -3.60
CA ALA A 206 10.00 -17.02 -3.24
C ALA A 206 11.18 -16.73 -2.28
N ARG A 207 11.92 -15.64 -2.50
CA ARG A 207 12.99 -15.21 -1.57
C ARG A 207 12.44 -14.87 -0.19
N PHE A 208 11.32 -14.19 -0.10
CA PHE A 208 10.71 -13.86 1.19
C PHE A 208 10.14 -15.10 1.90
N GLU A 209 9.59 -16.06 1.16
CA GLU A 209 9.10 -17.32 1.70
C GLU A 209 10.25 -18.16 2.26
N ILE A 210 11.37 -18.30 1.56
CA ILE A 210 12.56 -18.98 2.09
C ILE A 210 13.02 -18.38 3.42
N ILE A 211 13.16 -17.04 3.49
CA ILE A 211 13.58 -16.36 4.74
C ILE A 211 12.53 -16.56 5.85
N LYS A 212 11.25 -16.66 5.50
CA LYS A 212 10.17 -16.90 6.45
C LYS A 212 10.24 -18.33 7.00
N ASP A 213 10.52 -19.30 6.14
CA ASP A 213 10.66 -20.72 6.51
C ASP A 213 11.88 -20.92 7.41
N GLU A 214 13.04 -20.34 7.05
CA GLU A 214 14.26 -20.34 7.90
C GLU A 214 13.96 -19.81 9.32
N LYS A 215 13.20 -18.71 9.41
CA LYS A 215 12.79 -18.15 10.71
C LYS A 215 11.78 -19.02 11.46
N GLY A 216 10.94 -19.76 10.74
CA GLY A 216 10.04 -20.75 11.31
C GLY A 216 10.82 -21.89 11.96
N GLU A 217 11.82 -22.41 11.26
CA GLU A 217 12.74 -23.44 11.78
C GLU A 217 13.46 -22.96 13.04
N ASP A 218 13.95 -21.71 13.07
CA ASP A 218 14.58 -21.12 14.26
C ASP A 218 13.61 -21.09 15.48
N ILE A 219 12.33 -20.79 15.25
CA ILE A 219 11.30 -20.80 16.31
C ILE A 219 11.07 -22.22 16.84
N ASP A 220 11.05 -23.20 15.95
CA ASP A 220 10.85 -24.61 16.30
C ASP A 220 12.03 -25.17 17.09
N VAL A 221 13.27 -24.84 16.68
CA VAL A 221 14.49 -25.17 17.43
C VAL A 221 14.43 -24.58 18.85
N LEU A 222 14.11 -23.29 18.99
CA LEU A 222 13.91 -22.63 20.29
C LEU A 222 12.73 -23.23 21.09
N GLY A 223 11.79 -23.91 20.45
CA GLY A 223 10.72 -24.66 21.09
C GLY A 223 11.18 -25.97 21.70
N ASN A 224 12.08 -26.66 21.00
CA ASN A 224 12.63 -27.96 21.40
C ASN A 224 13.73 -27.85 22.47
N GLU A 225 14.25 -26.65 22.75
CA GLU A 225 15.22 -26.37 23.82
C GLU A 225 14.60 -26.17 25.24
N ASN A 226 13.27 -26.29 25.39
CA ASN A 226 12.57 -26.22 26.69
C ASN A 226 12.29 -27.60 27.30
#